data_AF-A0A7V1GT69-F1
#
_entry.id   AF-A0A7V1GT69-F1
#
_cell.length_a   1.000
_cell.length_b   1.000
_cell.length_c   1.000
_cell.angle_alpha   90.00
_cell.angle_beta   90.00
_cell.angle_gamma   90.00
#
_symmetry.space_group_name_H-M   'P 1'
#
loop_
_entity.id
_entity.type
_entity.pdbx_description
1 polymer ?
#
loop_
_entity_poly.entity_id
_entity_poly.type
_entity_poly.pdbx_seq_one_letter_code
_entity_poly.pdbx_strand_id
1 'polypeptide(L)'
;MQRANCCLSARLLTRCVRFEGVIEEVLALAAGNAASVGVAIEIPHGPVVQTLVDAGVKVFALNPKQLDRFRDRFTVAGAKDDRRDAHVLASALRTDRHAFWPVSLDSAEWAQLREESRRYEELRGDFTRLTNRLR
;
A
#
# COMPACT_ATOMS: atom_id res chain seq x y z
N MET A 1 15.24 -30.70 -6.82
CA MET A 1 13.82 -31.03 -7.12
C MET A 1 13.08 -29.70 -7.19
N GLN A 2 12.82 -29.23 -8.40
CA GLN A 2 12.52 -27.82 -8.74
C GLN A 2 11.25 -27.79 -9.59
N ARG A 3 10.45 -26.72 -9.44
CA ARG A 3 9.08 -26.44 -9.96
C ARG A 3 8.00 -26.77 -8.91
N ALA A 4 7.10 -25.86 -8.53
CA ALA A 4 6.36 -24.94 -9.38
C ALA A 4 6.33 -23.48 -8.89
N ASN A 5 6.68 -22.57 -9.80
CA ASN A 5 6.20 -21.20 -9.83
C ASN A 5 4.67 -21.23 -9.99
N CYS A 6 3.91 -20.94 -8.93
CA CYS A 6 2.49 -20.63 -9.08
C CYS A 6 2.37 -19.15 -9.42
N CYS A 7 2.47 -18.86 -10.72
CA CYS A 7 2.17 -17.55 -11.29
C CYS A 7 0.65 -17.32 -11.24
N LEU A 8 0.14 -16.74 -10.15
CA LEU A 8 -1.19 -16.12 -10.15
C LEU A 8 -1.06 -14.69 -10.69
N SER A 9 -1.07 -14.65 -12.03
CA SER A 9 -1.07 -13.46 -12.86
C SER A 9 -2.18 -12.47 -12.47
N ALA A 10 -1.79 -11.24 -12.14
CA ALA A 10 -2.42 -10.02 -12.64
C ALA A 10 -3.97 -9.99 -12.69
N ARG A 11 -4.65 -10.38 -11.61
CA ARG A 11 -6.12 -10.27 -11.48
C ARG A 11 -6.60 -9.37 -10.34
N LEU A 12 -5.71 -8.55 -9.79
CA LEU A 12 -6.03 -7.44 -8.87
C LEU A 12 -5.98 -6.15 -9.71
N LEU A 13 -6.87 -5.17 -9.61
CA LEU A 13 -7.95 -4.89 -8.67
C LEU A 13 -8.76 -3.77 -9.37
N THR A 14 -9.74 -4.15 -10.19
CA THR A 14 -10.36 -3.23 -11.16
C THR A 14 -11.65 -2.58 -10.65
N ARG A 15 -11.85 -2.59 -9.35
CA ARG A 15 -13.00 -1.99 -8.69
C ARG A 15 -12.46 -1.31 -7.45
N CYS A 16 -12.72 -0.01 -7.29
CA CYS A 16 -12.60 0.68 -6.02
C CYS A 16 -13.10 -0.27 -4.92
N VAL A 17 -12.18 -0.79 -4.12
CA VAL A 17 -12.55 -1.79 -3.13
C VAL A 17 -13.30 -1.06 -2.06
N ARG A 18 -14.60 -1.35 -1.94
CA ARG A 18 -15.29 -1.10 -0.68
C ARG A 18 -14.54 -1.92 0.38
N PHE A 19 -14.36 -1.33 1.56
CA PHE A 19 -13.61 -1.94 2.66
C PHE A 19 -14.12 -3.34 3.02
N GLU A 20 -15.41 -3.59 2.81
CA GLU A 20 -16.08 -4.87 3.04
C GLU A 20 -15.74 -5.89 1.94
N GLY A 21 -15.14 -7.02 2.32
CA GLY A 21 -14.94 -8.19 1.45
C GLY A 21 -13.57 -8.30 0.77
N VAL A 22 -12.66 -7.35 0.99
CA VAL A 22 -11.35 -7.33 0.30
C VAL A 22 -10.53 -8.57 0.63
N ILE A 23 -10.55 -9.02 1.88
CA ILE A 23 -9.77 -10.19 2.32
C ILE A 23 -10.29 -11.44 1.62
N GLU A 24 -11.60 -11.65 1.62
CA GLU A 24 -12.23 -12.82 1.03
C GLU A 24 -11.92 -12.91 -0.46
N GLU A 25 -11.98 -11.79 -1.19
CA GLU A 25 -11.60 -11.74 -2.61
C GLU A 25 -10.12 -12.09 -2.83
N VAL A 26 -9.22 -11.52 -2.02
CA VAL A 26 -7.78 -11.78 -2.12
C VAL A 26 -7.43 -13.23 -1.77
N LEU A 27 -8.03 -13.78 -0.70
CA LEU A 27 -7.81 -15.16 -0.28
C LEU A 27 -8.41 -16.15 -1.29
N ALA A 28 -9.57 -15.86 -1.87
CA ALA A 28 -10.16 -16.68 -2.92
C ALA A 28 -9.23 -16.76 -4.14
N LEU A 29 -8.61 -15.65 -4.54
CA LEU A 29 -7.60 -15.61 -5.61
C LEU A 29 -6.33 -16.37 -5.25
N ALA A 30 -5.96 -16.39 -3.97
CA ALA A 30 -4.76 -17.05 -3.47
C ALA A 30 -4.98 -18.53 -3.08
N ALA A 31 -6.12 -19.12 -3.42
CA ALA A 31 -6.52 -20.47 -3.00
C ALA A 31 -6.39 -20.69 -1.48
N GLY A 32 -6.67 -19.65 -0.69
CA GLY A 32 -6.57 -19.64 0.77
C GLY A 32 -5.17 -19.39 1.33
N ASN A 33 -4.13 -19.26 0.50
CA ASN A 33 -2.76 -19.02 0.97
C ASN A 33 -2.33 -17.54 0.82
N ALA A 34 -2.58 -16.74 1.85
CA ALA A 34 -2.23 -15.31 1.88
C ALA A 34 -0.76 -15.00 1.53
N ALA A 35 0.18 -15.86 1.92
CA ALA A 35 1.61 -15.64 1.69
C ALA A 35 2.04 -15.82 0.22
N SER A 36 1.19 -16.45 -0.60
CA SER A 36 1.42 -16.68 -2.03
C SER A 36 1.02 -15.51 -2.92
N VAL A 37 0.26 -14.55 -2.39
CA VAL A 37 -0.18 -13.35 -3.13
C VAL A 37 0.55 -12.10 -2.65
N GLY A 38 0.86 -11.23 -3.61
CA GLY A 38 1.38 -9.89 -3.35
C GLY A 38 0.36 -8.86 -3.81
N VAL A 39 0.10 -7.85 -2.98
CA VAL A 39 -0.82 -6.74 -3.30
C VAL A 39 -0.02 -5.46 -3.46
N ALA A 40 -0.15 -4.80 -4.60
CA ALA A 40 0.50 -3.51 -4.88
C ALA A 40 -0.49 -2.36 -4.62
N ILE A 41 -0.05 -1.34 -3.89
CA ILE A 41 -0.85 -0.15 -3.54
C ILE A 41 -0.01 1.13 -3.67
N GLU A 42 -0.66 2.28 -3.83
CA GLU A 42 0.06 3.58 -3.82
C GLU A 42 0.24 4.13 -2.40
N ILE A 43 -0.76 3.94 -1.55
CA ILE A 43 -0.82 4.54 -0.22
C ILE A 43 -0.47 3.46 0.82
N PRO A 44 0.70 3.51 1.48
CA PRO A 44 1.21 2.43 2.34
C PRO A 44 0.50 2.29 3.69
N HIS A 45 -0.60 2.99 3.92
CA HIS A 45 -1.24 3.10 5.23
C HIS A 45 -2.76 3.13 5.13
N GLY A 46 -3.40 2.85 6.26
CA GLY A 46 -4.84 2.90 6.42
C GLY A 46 -5.46 1.53 6.67
N PRO A 47 -6.78 1.49 6.94
CA PRO A 47 -7.44 0.28 7.40
C PRO A 47 -7.26 -0.92 6.46
N VAL A 48 -7.31 -0.71 5.13
CA VAL A 48 -7.18 -1.82 4.17
C VAL A 48 -5.81 -2.47 4.25
N VAL A 49 -4.75 -1.65 4.41
CA VAL A 49 -3.37 -2.12 4.51
C VAL A 49 -3.19 -2.91 5.79
N GLN A 50 -3.67 -2.37 6.91
CA GLN A 50 -3.67 -3.02 8.20
C GLN A 50 -4.31 -4.41 8.12
N THR A 51 -5.54 -4.46 7.63
CA THR A 51 -6.32 -5.68 7.48
C THR A 51 -5.63 -6.73 6.59
N LEU A 52 -5.02 -6.32 5.47
CA LEU A 52 -4.30 -7.23 4.57
C LEU A 52 -3.02 -7.78 5.22
N VAL A 53 -2.24 -6.93 5.88
CA VAL A 53 -1.01 -7.35 6.56
C VAL A 53 -1.33 -8.28 7.73
N ASP A 54 -2.37 -7.98 8.52
CA ASP A 54 -2.85 -8.83 9.62
C ASP A 54 -3.34 -10.20 9.11
N ALA A 55 -3.92 -10.25 7.91
CA ALA A 55 -4.30 -11.49 7.24
C ALA A 55 -3.11 -12.28 6.65
N GLY A 56 -1.87 -11.78 6.79
CA GLY A 56 -0.66 -12.42 6.27
C GLY A 56 -0.39 -12.19 4.78
N VAL A 57 -1.09 -11.24 4.16
CA VAL A 57 -0.87 -10.85 2.76
C VAL A 57 0.36 -9.95 2.65
N LYS A 58 1.21 -10.19 1.66
CA LYS A 58 2.36 -9.32 1.38
C LYS A 58 1.91 -8.08 0.62
N VAL A 59 1.84 -6.95 1.29
CA VAL A 59 1.48 -5.66 0.70
C VAL A 59 2.74 -4.90 0.28
N PHE A 60 2.74 -4.26 -0.88
CA PHE A 60 3.86 -3.50 -1.43
C PHE A 60 3.38 -2.11 -1.82
N ALA A 61 4.07 -1.09 -1.34
CA ALA A 61 3.76 0.29 -1.68
C ALA A 61 4.62 0.76 -2.85
N LEU A 62 3.97 1.28 -3.90
CA LEU A 62 4.62 1.86 -5.06
C LEU A 62 4.45 3.37 -5.00
N ASN A 63 5.55 4.10 -5.18
CA ASN A 63 5.50 5.55 -5.25
C ASN A 63 4.72 5.98 -6.51
N PRO A 64 3.77 6.93 -6.44
CA PRO A 64 3.05 7.43 -7.61
C PRO A 64 3.97 7.89 -8.76
N LYS A 65 5.15 8.46 -8.45
CA LYS A 65 6.15 8.84 -9.45
C LYS A 65 6.80 7.64 -10.16
N GLN A 66 6.97 6.51 -9.46
CA GLN A 66 7.43 5.27 -10.09
C GLN A 66 6.33 4.71 -10.98
N LEU A 67 5.08 4.71 -10.49
CA LEU A 67 3.93 4.23 -11.23
C LEU A 67 3.76 4.98 -12.56
N ASP A 68 3.95 6.29 -12.56
CA ASP A 68 3.94 7.12 -13.76
C ASP A 68 4.92 6.61 -14.84
N ARG A 69 6.17 6.31 -14.46
CA ARG A 69 7.17 5.72 -15.37
C ARG A 69 6.80 4.30 -15.83
N PHE A 70 6.07 3.54 -15.02
CA PHE A 70 5.57 2.23 -15.42
C PHE A 70 4.40 2.36 -16.40
N ARG A 71 3.58 3.41 -16.31
CA ARG A 71 2.47 3.66 -17.24
C ARG A 71 2.95 3.84 -18.67
N ASP A 72 4.12 4.45 -18.88
CA ASP A 72 4.74 4.62 -20.19
C ASP A 72 4.94 3.29 -20.95
N ARG A 73 5.02 2.16 -20.22
CA ARG A 73 5.12 0.81 -20.82
C ARG A 73 3.80 0.32 -21.44
N PHE A 74 2.66 0.89 -21.07
CA PHE A 74 1.33 0.40 -21.42
C PHE A 74 0.52 1.38 -22.26
N THR A 75 0.83 2.67 -22.22
CA THR A 75 0.13 3.70 -22.99
C THR A 75 1.02 4.90 -23.24
N VAL A 76 0.90 5.50 -24.43
CA VAL A 76 1.51 6.79 -24.76
C VAL A 76 0.57 7.96 -24.39
N ALA A 77 -0.74 7.70 -24.32
CA ALA A 77 -1.75 8.69 -23.96
C ALA A 77 -1.94 8.75 -22.44
N GLY A 78 -1.92 9.96 -21.87
CA GLY A 78 -2.05 10.23 -20.43
C GLY A 78 -3.47 10.18 -19.87
N ALA A 79 -4.42 9.55 -20.58
CA ALA A 79 -5.77 9.39 -20.06
C ALA A 79 -5.75 8.45 -18.85
N LYS A 80 -6.24 8.93 -17.71
CA LYS A 80 -6.35 8.16 -16.48
C LYS A 80 -7.42 7.08 -16.64
N ASP A 81 -7.05 5.84 -16.31
CA ASP A 81 -7.93 4.68 -16.28
C ASP A 81 -7.55 3.84 -15.06
N ASP A 82 -8.41 3.80 -14.04
CA ASP A 82 -8.14 3.06 -12.80
C ASP A 82 -7.90 1.57 -13.05
N ARG A 83 -8.52 1.01 -14.11
CA ARG A 83 -8.30 -0.39 -14.50
C ARG A 83 -6.86 -0.62 -14.95
N ARG A 84 -6.38 0.31 -15.75
CA ARG A 84 -5.01 0.32 -16.25
C ARG A 84 -4.04 0.55 -15.11
N ASP A 85 -4.32 1.47 -14.20
CA ASP A 85 -3.46 1.76 -13.04
C ASP A 85 -3.27 0.51 -12.17
N ALA A 86 -4.35 -0.23 -11.89
CA ALA A 86 -4.27 -1.49 -11.18
C ALA A 86 -3.42 -2.54 -11.95
N HIS A 87 -3.56 -2.61 -13.27
CA HIS A 87 -2.76 -3.51 -14.10
C HIS A 87 -1.28 -3.13 -14.09
N VAL A 88 -0.95 -1.84 -14.15
CA VAL A 88 0.42 -1.32 -14.12
C VAL A 88 1.05 -1.67 -12.77
N LEU A 89 0.36 -1.42 -11.65
CA LEU A 89 0.79 -1.79 -10.29
C LEU A 89 1.08 -3.30 -10.20
N ALA A 90 0.14 -4.14 -10.64
CA ALA A 90 0.30 -5.60 -10.59
C ALA A 90 1.46 -6.08 -11.46
N SER A 91 1.64 -5.50 -12.66
CA SER A 91 2.72 -5.89 -13.56
C SER A 91 4.09 -5.42 -13.08
N ALA A 92 4.18 -4.22 -12.49
CA ALA A 92 5.39 -3.71 -11.86
C ALA A 92 5.83 -4.62 -10.72
N LEU A 93 4.92 -4.93 -9.78
CA LEU A 93 5.24 -5.83 -8.67
C LEU A 93 5.64 -7.24 -9.14
N ARG A 94 5.00 -7.76 -10.20
CA ARG A 94 5.34 -9.07 -10.77
C ARG A 94 6.75 -9.11 -11.37
N THR A 95 7.15 -8.06 -12.09
CA THR A 95 8.39 -8.04 -12.86
C THR A 95 9.58 -7.61 -12.00
N ASP A 96 9.36 -6.59 -11.17
CA ASP A 96 10.40 -5.89 -10.43
C ASP A 96 10.29 -6.17 -8.92
N ARG A 97 9.76 -7.35 -8.54
CA ARG A 97 9.47 -7.72 -7.13
C ARG A 97 10.64 -7.48 -6.17
N HIS A 98 11.87 -7.72 -6.64
CA HIS A 98 13.10 -7.57 -5.89
C HIS A 98 13.45 -6.10 -5.57
N ALA A 99 12.86 -5.16 -6.30
CA ALA A 99 13.05 -3.72 -6.11
C ALA A 99 12.08 -3.11 -5.09
N PHE A 100 11.09 -3.88 -4.61
CA PHE A 100 10.08 -3.41 -3.67
C PHE A 100 10.19 -4.13 -2.32
N TRP A 101 10.04 -3.37 -1.24
CA TRP A 101 9.93 -3.93 0.10
C TRP A 101 8.48 -4.07 0.51
N PRO A 102 8.10 -5.17 1.18
CA PRO A 102 6.78 -5.31 1.75
C PRO A 102 6.56 -4.27 2.85
N VAL A 103 5.34 -3.76 2.95
CA VAL A 103 4.90 -2.88 4.02
C VAL A 103 4.92 -3.65 5.33
N SER A 104 5.65 -3.12 6.30
CA SER A 104 5.56 -3.52 7.70
C SER A 104 4.66 -2.53 8.42
N LEU A 105 3.73 -3.04 9.21
CA LEU A 105 2.99 -2.20 10.15
C LEU A 105 3.94 -1.75 11.25
N ASP A 106 3.72 -0.53 11.71
CA ASP A 106 4.51 0.01 12.80
C ASP A 106 4.23 -0.76 14.09
N SER A 107 5.28 -0.94 14.87
CA SER A 107 5.12 -1.51 16.21
C SER A 107 4.34 -0.55 17.11
N ALA A 108 3.77 -1.08 18.19
CA ALA A 108 3.02 -0.27 19.15
C ALA A 108 3.87 0.89 19.72
N GLU A 109 5.17 0.65 19.92
CA GLU A 109 6.13 1.65 20.41
C GLU A 109 6.34 2.78 19.39
N TRP A 110 6.45 2.46 18.10
CA TRP A 110 6.56 3.46 17.03
C TRP A 110 5.29 4.28 16.86
N ALA A 111 4.13 3.63 16.96
CA ALA A 111 2.84 4.31 16.93
C ALA A 111 2.70 5.28 18.12
N GLN A 112 3.07 4.83 19.32
CA GLN A 112 3.07 5.67 20.52
C GLN A 112 4.01 6.85 20.39
N LEU A 113 5.26 6.64 19.91
CA LEU A 113 6.23 7.70 19.74
C LEU A 113 5.73 8.81 18.80
N ARG A 114 5.12 8.45 17.67
CA ARG A 114 4.56 9.45 16.74
C ARG A 114 3.41 10.22 17.35
N GLU A 115 2.58 9.55 18.13
CA GLU A 115 1.47 10.20 18.81
C GLU A 115 1.97 11.19 19.88
N GLU A 116 2.97 10.83 20.67
CA GLU A 116 3.59 11.76 21.61
C GLU A 116 4.29 12.94 20.90
N SER A 117 4.97 12.65 19.78
CA SER A 117 5.59 13.71 18.96
C SER A 117 4.55 14.70 18.42
N ARG A 118 3.37 14.21 18.01
CA ARG A 118 2.26 15.06 17.55
C ARG A 118 1.75 15.96 18.67
N ARG A 119 1.48 15.40 19.85
CA ARG A 119 1.04 16.16 21.04
C ARG A 119 2.06 17.22 21.45
N TYR A 120 3.35 16.89 21.36
CA TYR A 120 4.41 17.84 21.67
C TYR A 120 4.40 19.04 20.71
N GLU A 121 4.27 18.82 19.40
CA GLU A 121 4.20 19.91 18.42
C GLU A 121 2.93 20.77 18.59
N GLU A 122 1.79 20.17 18.93
CA GLU A 122 0.56 20.90 19.26
C GLU A 122 0.79 21.81 20.49
N LEU A 123 1.33 21.27 21.58
CA LEU A 123 1.62 22.03 22.79
C LEU A 123 2.63 23.15 22.53
N ARG A 124 3.65 22.89 21.71
CA ARG A 124 4.65 23.89 21.30
C ARG A 124 4.02 25.02 20.48
N GLY A 125 3.10 24.69 19.58
CA GLY A 125 2.31 25.67 18.83
C GLY A 125 1.45 26.54 19.75
N ASP A 126 0.80 25.93 20.73
CA ASP A 126 -0.02 26.62 21.73
C ASP A 126 0.81 27.57 22.61
N PHE A 127 1.96 27.11 23.08
CA PHE A 127 2.91 27.92 23.83
C PHE A 127 3.33 29.17 23.04
N THR A 128 3.75 28.98 21.78
CA THR A 128 4.15 30.09 20.89
C THR A 128 3.02 31.10 20.70
N ARG A 129 1.80 30.62 20.47
CA ARG A 129 0.61 31.47 20.30
C ARG A 129 0.29 32.27 21.55
N LEU A 130 0.38 31.66 22.73
CA LEU A 130 0.13 32.35 24.01
C LEU A 130 1.20 33.39 24.31
N THR A 131 2.48 33.08 24.08
CA THR A 131 3.57 34.05 24.27
C THR A 131 3.42 35.25 23.36
N ASN A 132 3.02 35.06 22.10
CA ASN A 132 2.81 36.16 21.16
C ASN A 132 1.64 37.09 21.55
N ARG A 133 0.69 36.62 22.38
CA ARG A 133 -0.41 37.47 22.90
C ARG A 133 0.01 38.34 24.10
N LEU A 134 1.15 38.03 24.72
CA LEU A 134 1.72 38.78 25.85
C LEU A 134 2.73 39.84 25.41
N ARG A 135 3.06 39.90 24.10
CA ARG A 135 3.86 40.94 23.47
C ARG A 135 2.94 41.93 22.78
#